data_AF-A0A1Q9DV85-F1
#
_entry.id   AF-A0A1Q9DV85-F1
#
_cell.length_a   1.000
_cell.length_b   1.000
_cell.length_c   1.000
_cell.angle_alpha   90.00
_cell.angle_beta   90.00
_cell.angle_gamma   90.00
#
_symmetry.space_group_name_H-M   'P 1'
#
loop_
_entity.id
_entity.type
_entity.pdbx_description
1 polymer ?
#
loop_
_entity_poly.entity_id
_entity_poly.type
_entity_poly.pdbx_seq_one_letter_code
_entity_poly.pdbx_strand_id
1 'polypeptide(L)'
;MATATGLVFERIAGRFKLEHEEEISCSGATAVAALQDLEKQRQQRVRRAERSHVAGAKSKILAFLRKHGFKHSEENLNLNLPKRSVFGLVWTYPLHEAAKERDWQMVGFLLDFGADPACKDYRRCDLAGYLDQMRAPDRVWKFLRPDA
;
A
#
# COMPACT_ATOMS: atom_id res chain seq x y z
N MET A 1 -29.56 42.47 0.32
CA MET A 1 -29.58 41.26 1.19
C MET A 1 -30.43 40.23 0.47
N ALA A 2 -29.86 39.10 0.08
CA ALA A 2 -30.58 38.05 -0.64
C ALA A 2 -30.92 36.93 0.36
N THR A 3 -32.22 36.74 0.61
CA THR A 3 -32.78 35.66 1.42
C THR A 3 -33.11 34.48 0.51
N ALA A 4 -32.61 33.29 0.84
CA ALA A 4 -32.94 32.05 0.14
C ALA A 4 -33.70 31.15 1.11
N THR A 5 -34.96 30.84 0.79
CA THR A 5 -35.84 29.95 1.55
C THR A 5 -35.51 28.49 1.25
N GLY A 6 -34.98 27.76 2.24
CA GLY A 6 -34.70 26.33 2.15
C GLY A 6 -35.83 25.49 2.73
N LEU A 7 -36.33 24.52 1.97
CA LEU A 7 -37.36 23.57 2.42
C LEU A 7 -36.69 22.38 3.14
N VAL A 8 -37.06 22.14 4.39
CA VAL A 8 -36.69 20.91 5.11
C VAL A 8 -37.80 19.90 4.95
N PHE A 9 -37.46 18.71 4.46
CA PHE A 9 -38.39 17.60 4.29
C PHE A 9 -38.16 16.57 5.40
N GLU A 10 -39.10 16.48 6.34
CA GLU A 10 -39.14 15.38 7.30
C GLU A 10 -40.00 14.24 6.75
N ARG A 11 -39.44 13.01 6.73
CA ARG A 11 -40.10 11.84 6.16
C ARG A 11 -40.76 11.02 7.26
N ILE A 12 -42.06 11.20 7.46
CA ILE A 12 -42.87 10.39 8.37
C ILE A 12 -43.86 9.55 7.55
N ALA A 13 -43.77 8.23 7.66
CA ALA A 13 -44.71 7.25 7.09
C ALA A 13 -45.09 7.42 5.59
N GLY A 14 -44.20 7.99 4.78
CA GLY A 14 -44.43 8.17 3.33
C GLY A 14 -45.36 9.32 2.94
N ARG A 15 -45.73 10.20 3.88
CA ARG A 15 -46.58 11.38 3.63
C ARG A 15 -45.85 12.64 4.10
N PHE A 16 -45.41 13.47 3.16
CA PHE A 16 -44.74 14.74 3.50
C PHE A 16 -45.79 15.73 4.03
N LYS A 17 -45.55 16.25 5.23
CA LYS A 17 -46.35 17.31 5.84
C LYS A 17 -45.49 18.57 5.83
N LEU A 18 -45.97 19.63 5.19
CA LEU A 18 -45.30 20.93 5.13
C LEU A 18 -45.71 21.70 6.40
N GLU A 19 -44.85 21.75 7.40
CA GLU A 19 -45.07 22.55 8.61
C GLU A 19 -44.33 23.90 8.48
N HIS A 20 -44.77 24.86 9.30
CA HIS A 20 -44.60 26.31 9.19
C HIS A 20 -43.14 26.82 9.02
N GLU A 21 -43.01 27.94 8.32
CA GLU A 21 -41.78 28.60 7.90
C GLU A 21 -40.99 29.18 9.08
N GLU A 22 -40.04 28.41 9.62
CA GLU A 22 -38.93 29.01 10.35
C GLU A 22 -37.86 29.46 9.33
N GLU A 23 -37.46 30.72 9.37
CA GLU A 23 -36.33 31.26 8.62
C GLU A 23 -35.04 30.55 9.06
N ILE A 24 -34.71 29.44 8.39
CA ILE A 24 -33.41 28.79 8.55
C ILE A 24 -32.38 29.67 7.86
N SER A 25 -31.88 30.66 8.58
CA SER A 25 -30.69 31.42 8.24
C SER A 25 -29.48 30.49 8.33
N CYS A 26 -29.33 29.63 7.32
CA CYS A 26 -28.08 28.92 7.08
C CYS A 26 -27.06 29.97 6.66
N SER A 27 -26.37 30.56 7.64
CA SER A 27 -25.25 31.45 7.36
C SER A 27 -24.28 30.71 6.43
N GLY A 28 -23.79 31.37 5.37
CA GLY A 28 -22.88 30.75 4.40
C GLY A 28 -21.63 30.12 5.03
N ALA A 29 -21.28 30.51 6.26
CA ALA A 29 -20.25 29.87 7.07
C ALA A 29 -20.52 28.38 7.37
N THR A 30 -21.78 27.98 7.57
CA THR A 30 -22.16 26.58 7.86
C THR A 30 -21.95 25.66 6.67
N ALA A 31 -22.31 26.10 5.46
CA ALA A 31 -22.10 25.34 4.23
C ALA A 31 -20.60 25.14 3.90
N VAL A 32 -19.78 26.17 4.13
CA VAL A 32 -18.33 26.09 3.92
C VAL A 32 -17.68 25.13 4.91
N ALA A 33 -18.09 25.16 6.18
CA ALA A 33 -17.57 24.22 7.20
C ALA A 33 -17.91 22.76 6.84
N ALA A 34 -19.14 22.48 6.39
CA ALA A 34 -19.55 21.14 5.99
C ALA A 34 -18.72 20.59 4.81
N LEU A 35 -18.41 21.42 3.81
CA LEU A 35 -17.56 21.02 2.68
C LEU A 35 -16.11 20.73 3.11
N GLN A 36 -15.56 21.56 4.00
CA GLN A 36 -14.22 21.35 4.53
C GLN A 36 -14.12 20.05 5.33
N ASP A 37 -15.13 19.72 6.13
CA ASP A 37 -15.13 18.49 6.92
C ASP A 37 -15.29 17.25 6.03
N LEU A 38 -16.10 17.32 4.96
CA LEU A 38 -16.19 16.25 3.97
C LEU A 38 -14.84 15.97 3.28
N GLU A 39 -14.10 17.01 2.90
CA GLU A 39 -12.79 16.87 2.28
C GLU A 39 -11.75 16.30 3.26
N LYS A 40 -11.74 16.78 4.52
CA LYS A 40 -10.90 16.18 5.58
C LYS A 40 -11.21 14.70 5.78
N GLN A 41 -12.49 14.33 5.81
CA GLN A 41 -12.91 12.93 5.93
C GLN A 41 -12.42 12.11 4.73
N ARG A 42 -12.54 12.63 3.50
CA ARG A 42 -12.04 11.98 2.29
C ARG A 42 -10.53 11.74 2.37
N GLN A 43 -9.75 12.76 2.71
CA GLN A 43 -8.30 12.64 2.87
C GLN A 43 -7.92 11.64 3.97
N GLN A 44 -8.66 11.63 5.08
CA GLN A 44 -8.42 10.67 6.15
C GLN A 44 -8.71 9.23 5.70
N ARG A 45 -9.76 9.01 4.90
CA ARG A 45 -10.07 7.67 4.34
C ARG A 45 -8.98 7.18 3.40
N VAL A 46 -8.48 8.04 2.51
CA VAL A 46 -7.36 7.71 1.60
C VAL A 46 -6.11 7.33 2.41
N ARG A 47 -5.72 8.16 3.37
CA ARG A 47 -4.57 7.88 4.24
C ARG A 47 -4.71 6.59 5.04
N ARG A 48 -5.92 6.28 5.54
CA ARG A 48 -6.19 5.03 6.27
C ARG A 48 -6.07 3.81 5.34
N ALA A 49 -6.62 3.91 4.13
CA ALA A 49 -6.52 2.85 3.15
C ALA A 49 -5.05 2.58 2.79
N GLU A 50 -4.29 3.62 2.44
CA GLU A 50 -2.85 3.51 2.12
C GLU A 50 -2.06 2.88 3.28
N ARG A 51 -2.28 3.34 4.52
CA ARG A 51 -1.63 2.78 5.71
C ARG A 51 -1.97 1.30 5.91
N SER A 52 -3.23 0.92 5.71
CA SER A 52 -3.67 -0.47 5.81
C SER A 52 -3.03 -1.35 4.74
N HIS A 53 -2.95 -0.87 3.50
CA HIS A 53 -2.27 -1.57 2.41
C HIS A 53 -0.77 -1.78 2.71
N VAL A 54 -0.08 -0.73 3.14
CA VAL A 54 1.36 -0.80 3.51
C VAL A 54 1.58 -1.73 4.70
N ALA A 55 0.73 -1.66 5.73
CA ALA A 55 0.82 -2.55 6.89
C ALA A 55 0.61 -4.03 6.50
N GLY A 56 -0.36 -4.30 5.61
CA GLY A 56 -0.62 -5.63 5.09
C GLY A 56 0.56 -6.19 4.30
N ALA A 57 1.18 -5.37 3.44
CA ALA A 57 2.37 -5.76 2.69
C ALA A 57 3.57 -6.05 3.62
N LYS A 58 3.84 -5.17 4.60
CA LYS A 58 4.88 -5.38 5.61
C LYS A 58 4.69 -6.69 6.36
N SER A 59 3.48 -6.98 6.81
CA SER A 59 3.17 -8.23 7.53
C SER A 59 3.49 -9.47 6.70
N LYS A 60 3.18 -9.45 5.40
CA LYS A 60 3.52 -10.54 4.47
C LYS A 60 5.02 -10.69 4.28
N ILE A 61 5.76 -9.59 4.13
CA ILE A 61 7.22 -9.64 4.02
C ILE A 61 7.82 -10.22 5.30
N LEU A 62 7.38 -9.79 6.49
CA LEU A 62 7.88 -10.31 7.76
C LEU A 62 7.60 -11.81 7.92
N ALA A 63 6.40 -12.27 7.55
CA ALA A 63 6.07 -13.68 7.53
C ALA A 63 7.00 -14.49 6.60
N PHE A 64 7.29 -13.94 5.41
CA PHE A 64 8.22 -14.54 4.46
C PHE A 64 9.65 -14.62 5.01
N LEU A 65 10.18 -13.52 5.57
CA LEU A 65 11.53 -13.48 6.14
C LEU A 65 11.66 -14.48 7.30
N ARG A 66 10.64 -14.59 8.15
CA ARG A 66 10.58 -15.57 9.25
C ARG A 66 10.56 -17.00 8.74
N LYS A 67 9.69 -17.31 7.77
CA LYS A 67 9.59 -18.66 7.14
C LYS A 67 10.94 -19.12 6.59
N HIS A 68 11.67 -18.21 5.96
CA HIS A 68 12.95 -18.51 5.32
C HIS A 68 14.18 -18.28 6.20
N GLY A 69 14.00 -17.91 7.47
CA GLY A 69 15.10 -17.76 8.43
C GLY A 69 16.05 -16.58 8.12
N PHE A 70 15.53 -15.51 7.52
CA PHE A 70 16.26 -14.25 7.38
C PHE A 70 16.19 -13.46 8.69
N LYS A 71 17.31 -12.86 9.10
CA LYS A 71 17.34 -11.92 10.22
C LYS A 71 16.54 -10.68 9.84
N HIS A 72 15.59 -10.30 10.68
CA HIS A 72 14.76 -9.12 10.48
C HIS A 72 14.49 -8.44 11.82
N SER A 73 14.29 -7.13 11.79
CA SER A 73 13.73 -6.34 12.90
C SER A 73 12.43 -5.70 12.43
N GLU A 74 11.42 -5.66 13.29
CA GLU A 74 10.13 -5.01 12.96
C GLU A 74 10.28 -3.50 12.75
N GLU A 75 11.26 -2.88 13.44
CA GLU A 75 11.53 -1.45 13.37
C GLU A 75 12.38 -1.06 12.16
N ASN A 76 13.24 -1.97 11.67
CA ASN A 76 14.14 -1.73 10.54
C ASN A 76 14.19 -2.95 9.60
N LEU A 77 13.35 -2.90 8.56
CA LEU A 77 13.23 -3.95 7.56
C LEU A 77 14.36 -3.85 6.53
N ASN A 78 15.54 -4.37 6.87
CA ASN A 78 16.66 -4.40 5.94
C ASN A 78 16.58 -5.64 5.03
N LEU A 79 16.09 -5.44 3.80
CA LEU A 79 15.92 -6.50 2.80
C LEU A 79 17.21 -6.86 2.06
N ASN A 80 18.26 -6.07 2.24
CA ASN A 80 19.56 -6.23 1.59
C ASN A 80 20.56 -7.01 2.47
N LEU A 81 20.08 -7.66 3.54
CA LEU A 81 20.90 -8.53 4.36
C LEU A 81 20.90 -9.96 3.82
N PRO A 82 22.06 -10.48 3.39
CA PRO A 82 22.14 -11.85 2.94
C PRO A 82 22.01 -12.81 4.13
N LYS A 83 21.23 -13.88 3.96
CA LYS A 83 21.28 -15.05 4.83
C LYS A 83 22.48 -15.89 4.42
N ARG A 84 23.37 -16.17 5.38
CA ARG A 84 24.47 -17.13 5.19
C ARG A 84 24.02 -18.53 5.59
N SER A 85 24.42 -19.52 4.82
CA SER A 85 24.19 -20.96 5.03
C SER A 85 25.49 -21.74 4.84
N VAL A 86 25.48 -23.02 5.24
CA VAL A 86 26.58 -24.01 5.11
C VAL A 86 27.96 -23.43 5.43
N PHE A 87 28.34 -23.43 6.72
CA PHE A 87 29.64 -22.95 7.20
C PHE A 87 30.00 -21.49 6.77
N GLY A 88 29.02 -20.70 6.33
CA GLY A 88 29.23 -19.33 5.88
C GLY A 88 29.66 -19.17 4.42
N LEU A 89 29.69 -20.25 3.63
CA LEU A 89 30.15 -20.25 2.24
C LEU A 89 29.03 -19.92 1.24
N VAL A 90 27.78 -20.15 1.61
CA VAL A 90 26.62 -19.89 0.75
C VAL A 90 25.86 -18.68 1.29
N TRP A 91 25.49 -17.75 0.43
CA TRP A 91 24.60 -16.65 0.80
C TRP A 91 23.51 -16.40 -0.23
N THR A 92 22.32 -16.05 0.26
CA THR A 92 21.15 -15.73 -0.54
C THR A 92 20.46 -14.49 0.03
N TYR A 93 19.74 -13.75 -0.80
CA TYR A 93 18.95 -12.60 -0.37
C TYR A 93 17.46 -12.96 -0.39
N PRO A 94 16.62 -12.29 0.43
CA PRO A 94 15.17 -12.50 0.39
C PRO A 94 14.58 -12.39 -1.02
N LEU A 95 15.10 -11.44 -1.80
CA LEU A 95 14.66 -11.17 -3.17
C LEU A 95 14.91 -12.36 -4.12
N HIS A 96 16.09 -12.98 -4.03
CA HIS A 96 16.41 -14.19 -4.81
C HIS A 96 15.58 -15.39 -4.38
N GLU A 97 15.31 -15.52 -3.08
CA GLU A 97 14.50 -16.63 -2.55
C GLU A 97 13.05 -16.53 -3.04
N ALA A 98 12.46 -15.33 -3.05
CA ALA A 98 11.13 -15.09 -3.59
C ALA A 98 11.07 -15.41 -5.11
N ALA A 99 12.11 -15.04 -5.87
CA ALA A 99 12.21 -15.37 -7.28
C ALA A 99 12.34 -16.88 -7.54
N LYS A 100 13.09 -17.61 -6.70
CA LYS A 100 13.19 -19.08 -6.76
C LYS A 100 11.86 -19.76 -6.49
N GLU A 101 11.10 -19.28 -5.50
CA GLU A 101 9.74 -19.76 -5.20
C GLU A 101 8.70 -19.33 -6.27
N ARG A 102 9.09 -18.51 -7.26
CA ARG A 102 8.20 -17.88 -8.26
C ARG A 102 7.08 -17.05 -7.63
N ASP A 103 7.30 -16.55 -6.42
CA ASP A 103 6.37 -15.65 -5.74
C ASP A 103 6.59 -14.21 -6.26
N TRP A 104 6.08 -13.96 -7.47
CA TRP A 104 6.18 -12.65 -8.13
C TRP A 104 5.52 -11.53 -7.33
N GLN A 105 4.55 -11.86 -6.48
CA GLN A 105 3.90 -10.88 -5.61
C GLN A 105 4.85 -10.48 -4.47
N MET A 106 5.54 -11.44 -3.85
CA MET A 106 6.58 -11.16 -2.86
C MET A 106 7.77 -10.43 -3.47
N VAL A 107 8.19 -10.76 -4.69
CA VAL A 107 9.22 -10.00 -5.41
C VAL A 107 8.80 -8.54 -5.56
N GLY A 108 7.56 -8.28 -5.97
CA GLY A 108 7.00 -6.93 -6.03
C GLY A 108 7.04 -6.22 -4.67
N PHE A 109 6.57 -6.89 -3.61
CA PHE A 109 6.62 -6.31 -2.26
C PHE A 109 8.05 -6.03 -1.79
N LEU A 110 9.02 -6.90 -2.06
CA LEU A 110 10.39 -6.65 -1.65
C LEU A 110 10.99 -5.44 -2.39
N LEU A 111 10.71 -5.30 -3.69
CA LEU A 111 11.16 -4.17 -4.51
C LEU A 111 10.47 -2.85 -4.09
N ASP A 112 9.17 -2.86 -3.87
CA ASP A 112 8.40 -1.69 -3.39
C ASP A 112 8.93 -1.18 -2.04
N PHE A 113 9.53 -2.05 -1.22
CA PHE A 113 10.13 -1.74 0.07
C PHE A 113 11.64 -1.47 0.01
N GLY A 114 12.23 -1.34 -1.19
CA GLY A 114 13.63 -0.93 -1.38
C GLY A 114 14.66 -2.06 -1.34
N ALA A 115 14.25 -3.30 -1.61
CA ALA A 115 15.21 -4.37 -1.89
C ALA A 115 15.99 -4.06 -3.17
N ASP A 116 17.31 -4.21 -3.13
CA ASP A 116 18.18 -3.95 -4.28
C ASP A 116 18.22 -5.16 -5.23
N PRO A 117 17.72 -5.03 -6.47
CA PRO A 117 17.77 -6.12 -7.45
C PRO A 117 19.16 -6.42 -8.00
N ALA A 118 20.12 -5.50 -7.84
CA ALA A 118 21.49 -5.67 -8.32
C ALA A 118 22.38 -6.49 -7.36
N CYS A 119 21.88 -6.78 -6.15
CA CYS A 119 22.55 -7.65 -5.21
C CYS A 119 22.82 -9.03 -5.84
N LYS A 120 24.02 -9.55 -5.65
CA LYS A 120 24.44 -10.84 -6.21
C LYS A 120 24.54 -11.91 -5.15
N ASP A 121 23.94 -13.07 -5.40
CA ASP A 121 24.09 -14.25 -4.55
C ASP A 121 25.49 -14.89 -4.69
N TYR A 122 25.72 -16.00 -3.97
CA TYR A 122 26.97 -16.75 -4.02
C TYR A 122 27.34 -17.29 -5.41
N ARG A 123 26.37 -17.43 -6.32
CA ARG A 123 26.58 -17.84 -7.71
C ARG A 123 26.91 -16.67 -8.62
N ARG A 124 27.04 -15.46 -8.06
CA ARG A 124 27.14 -14.19 -8.80
C ARG A 124 25.92 -13.90 -9.67
N CYS A 125 24.78 -14.50 -9.34
CA CYS A 125 23.50 -14.26 -10.02
C CYS A 125 22.76 -13.13 -9.31
N ASP A 126 22.27 -12.17 -10.09
CA ASP A 126 21.36 -11.11 -9.65
C ASP A 126 19.90 -11.51 -9.89
N LEU A 127 18.95 -10.62 -9.56
CA LEU A 127 17.53 -10.88 -9.80
C LEU A 127 17.25 -11.12 -11.29
N ALA A 128 17.84 -10.33 -12.19
CA ALA A 128 17.61 -10.43 -13.63
C ALA A 128 17.94 -11.84 -14.17
N GLY A 129 19.06 -12.43 -13.72
CA GLY A 129 19.43 -13.80 -14.07
C GLY A 129 18.39 -14.84 -13.62
N TYR A 130 17.81 -14.69 -12.42
CA TYR A 130 16.73 -15.57 -11.95
C TYR A 130 15.44 -15.38 -12.75
N LEU A 131 15.09 -14.14 -13.11
CA LEU A 131 13.88 -13.85 -13.89
C LEU A 131 13.97 -14.46 -15.29
N ASP A 132 15.14 -14.39 -15.92
CA ASP A 132 15.39 -14.99 -17.23
C ASP A 132 15.26 -16.52 -17.17
N GLN A 133 15.92 -17.15 -16.19
CA GLN A 133 15.85 -18.60 -15.98
C GLN A 133 14.43 -19.11 -15.69
N MET A 134 13.64 -18.36 -14.93
CA MET A 134 12.29 -18.77 -14.49
C MET A 134 11.17 -18.31 -15.43
N ARG A 135 11.48 -17.58 -16.50
CA ARG A 135 10.51 -16.94 -17.42
C ARG A 135 9.50 -16.08 -16.66
N ALA A 136 10.00 -15.11 -15.89
CA ALA A 136 9.17 -14.23 -15.10
C ALA A 136 8.24 -13.36 -15.98
N PRO A 137 7.04 -13.00 -15.49
CA PRO A 137 6.11 -12.17 -16.24
C PRO A 137 6.62 -10.72 -16.38
N ASP A 138 6.29 -10.06 -17.49
CA ASP A 138 6.72 -8.69 -17.85
C ASP A 138 6.51 -7.65 -16.74
N ARG A 139 5.44 -7.84 -15.95
CA ARG A 139 5.13 -6.97 -14.80
C ARG A 139 6.22 -6.90 -13.74
N VAL A 140 7.12 -7.90 -13.67
CA VAL A 140 8.26 -7.91 -12.73
C VAL A 140 9.46 -7.20 -13.36
N TRP A 141 9.63 -7.31 -14.67
CA TRP A 141 10.71 -6.67 -15.42
C TRP A 141 10.64 -5.13 -15.38
N LYS A 142 9.45 -4.54 -15.22
CA LYS A 142 9.26 -3.08 -15.06
C LYS A 142 10.11 -2.47 -13.93
N PHE A 143 10.42 -3.25 -12.89
CA PHE A 143 11.20 -2.76 -11.75
C PHE A 143 12.72 -2.76 -12.03
N LEU A 144 13.16 -3.52 -13.04
CA LEU A 144 14.58 -3.61 -13.43
C LEU A 144 14.95 -2.63 -14.55
N ARG A 145 13.96 -2.20 -15.33
CA ARG A 145 14.13 -1.26 -16.45
C ARG A 145 13.15 -0.10 -16.25
N PRO A 146 13.50 0.90 -15.43
CA PRO A 146 12.62 2.05 -15.19
C PRO A 146 12.39 2.90 -16.45
N ASP A 147 13.24 2.76 -17.48
CA ASP A 147 13.24 3.57 -18.71
C ASP A 147 12.73 2.84 -19.97
N ALA A 148 11.99 1.74 -19.82
CA ALA A 148 11.42 0.98 -20.94
C ALA A 148 9.95 1.34 -21.23
#